data_AF-A0A519VDF0-F1
#
_entry.id   AF-A0A519VDF0-F1
#
_cell.length_a   1.000
_cell.length_b   1.000
_cell.length_c   1.000
_cell.angle_alpha   90.00
_cell.angle_beta   90.00
_cell.angle_gamma   90.00
#
_symmetry.space_group_name_H-M   'P 1'
#
loop_
_entity.id
_entity.type
_entity.pdbx_description
1 polymer ?
#
loop_
_entity_poly.entity_id
_entity_poly.type
_entity_poly.pdbx_seq_one_letter_code
_entity_poly.pdbx_strand_id
1 'polypeptide(L)' 'NPYTITVALVKAFVFGFIITSVPAYEGFYVKGGALEVAQASTRAVVVSCISILACDYIVTQLLL' A
#
# COMPACT_ATOMS: atom_id res chain seq x y z
N ASN A 1 -1.48 -27.65 4.10
CA ASN A 1 -1.08 -27.28 2.73
C ASN A 1 -0.01 -26.21 2.76
N PRO A 2 1.26 -26.53 2.48
CA PRO A 2 2.37 -25.57 2.51
C PRO A 2 2.19 -24.40 1.54
N TYR A 3 1.38 -24.59 0.47
CA TYR A 3 1.03 -23.55 -0.49
C TYR A 3 0.48 -22.27 0.17
N THR A 4 -0.44 -22.37 1.14
CA THR A 4 -1.05 -21.19 1.81
C THR A 4 -0.01 -20.29 2.50
N ILE A 5 1.05 -20.88 3.05
CA ILE A 5 2.11 -20.12 3.76
C ILE A 5 2.97 -19.35 2.75
N THR A 6 3.36 -19.98 1.64
CA THR A 6 4.11 -19.32 0.56
C THR A 6 3.32 -18.15 -0.02
N VAL A 7 2.01 -18.31 -0.17
CA VAL A 7 1.15 -17.23 -0.67
C VAL A 7 1.04 -16.09 0.33
N ALA A 8 0.83 -16.40 1.61
CA ALA A 8 0.75 -15.39 2.65
C ALA A 8 2.04 -14.56 2.73
N LEU A 9 3.22 -15.20 2.56
CA LEU A 9 4.51 -14.52 2.52
C LEU A 9 4.63 -13.58 1.32
N VAL A 10 4.25 -14.04 0.12
CA VAL A 10 4.25 -13.18 -1.09
C VAL A 10 3.30 -12.00 -0.92
N LYS A 11 2.10 -12.24 -0.37
CA LYS A 11 1.09 -11.20 -0.11
C LYS A 11 1.62 -10.15 0.88
N ALA A 12 2.24 -10.57 1.97
CA ALA A 12 2.83 -9.68 2.96
C ALA A 12 3.97 -8.82 2.37
N PHE A 13 4.78 -9.41 1.49
CA PHE A 13 5.86 -8.68 0.80
C PHE A 13 5.29 -7.61 -0.14
N VAL A 14 4.27 -7.93 -0.92
CA VAL A 14 3.59 -6.99 -1.82
C VAL A 14 2.93 -5.85 -1.04
N PHE A 15 2.25 -6.15 0.07
CA PHE A 15 1.66 -5.12 0.94
C PHE A 15 2.72 -4.21 1.56
N GLY A 16 3.83 -4.76 2.03
CA GLY A 16 4.94 -3.96 2.55
C GLY A 16 5.52 -3.01 1.51
N PHE A 17 5.63 -3.45 0.26
CA PHE A 17 6.10 -2.61 -0.85
C PHE A 17 5.13 -1.45 -1.16
N ILE A 18 3.82 -1.72 -1.17
CA ILE A 18 2.79 -0.70 -1.41
C ILE A 18 2.75 0.33 -0.29
N ILE A 19 2.75 -0.12 0.97
CA ILE A 19 2.67 0.74 2.16
C ILE A 19 3.89 1.67 2.27
N THR A 20 5.04 1.28 1.73
CA THR A 20 6.25 2.13 1.76
C THR A 20 6.35 3.04 0.54
N SER A 21 6.09 2.53 -0.67
CA SER A 21 6.27 3.31 -1.90
C SER A 21 5.24 4.43 -2.06
N VAL A 22 3.98 4.22 -1.68
CA VAL A 22 2.90 5.22 -1.84
C VAL A 22 3.12 6.47 -1.00
N PRO A 23 3.33 6.38 0.34
CA PRO A 23 3.60 7.57 1.15
C PRO A 23 4.97 8.18 0.89
N ALA A 24 5.99 7.40 0.47
CA ALA A 24 7.26 7.97 0.04
C ALA A 24 7.07 8.89 -1.17
N TYR A 25 6.24 8.48 -2.14
CA TYR A 25 5.93 9.31 -3.31
C TYR A 25 5.18 10.59 -2.95
N GLU A 26 4.09 10.49 -2.18
CA GLU A 26 3.32 11.67 -1.76
C GLU A 26 4.14 12.62 -0.86
N GLY A 27 5.04 12.09 -0.03
CA GLY A 27 5.97 12.89 0.77
C GLY A 27 7.06 13.58 -0.05
N PHE A 28 7.57 12.96 -1.11
CA PHE A 28 8.62 13.53 -1.97
C PHE A 28 8.10 14.65 -2.88
N TYR A 29 6.85 14.55 -3.35
CA TYR A 29 6.24 15.53 -4.26
C TYR A 29 5.53 16.67 -3.54
N VAL A 30 5.48 16.64 -2.20
CA VAL A 30 4.92 17.74 -1.42
C VAL A 30 5.76 18.99 -1.64
N LYS A 31 5.09 20.06 -2.09
CA LYS A 31 5.67 21.40 -2.19
C LYS A 31 4.78 22.33 -1.41
N GLY A 32 5.15 22.58 -0.16
CA GLY A 32 4.30 23.32 0.76
C GLY A 32 4.81 23.38 2.20
N GLY A 33 4.13 24.16 3.04
CA GLY A 33 4.36 24.27 4.47
C GLY A 33 3.75 23.10 5.27
N ALA A 34 3.72 23.26 6.60
CA ALA A 34 3.27 22.20 7.51
C ALA A 34 1.82 21.72 7.27
N LEU A 35 0.93 22.60 6.78
CA LEU A 35 -0.47 22.25 6.49
C LEU A 35 -0.60 21.34 5.26
N GLU A 36 0.19 21.61 4.22
CA GLU A 36 0.18 20.84 2.97
C GLU A 36 0.85 19.47 3.16
N VAL A 37 1.90 19.40 3.99
CA VAL A 37 2.48 18.14 4.48
C VAL A 37 1.45 17.26 5.17
N ALA A 38 0.63 17.84 6.06
CA ALA A 38 -0.40 17.09 6.78
C ALA A 38 -1.52 16.60 5.85
N GLN A 39 -1.94 17.43 4.90
CA GLN A 39 -2.92 17.03 3.88
C GLN A 39 -2.39 15.90 2.97
N ALA A 40 -1.14 16.00 2.52
CA ALA A 40 -0.52 14.96 1.70
C ALA A 40 -0.36 13.64 2.45
N SER A 41 -0.02 13.67 3.74
CA SER A 41 0.00 12.47 4.59
C SER A 41 -1.37 11.79 4.64
N THR A 42 -2.45 12.56 4.78
CA THR A 42 -3.81 12.03 4.81
C THR A 42 -4.20 11.41 3.46
N ARG A 43 -3.83 12.07 2.35
CA ARG A 43 -4.04 11.55 0.99
C ARG A 43 -3.24 10.27 0.74
N ALA A 44 -1.99 10.22 1.19
CA ALA A 44 -1.12 9.06 1.08
C ALA A 44 -1.72 7.83 1.79
N VAL A 45 -2.26 8.01 3.00
CA VAL A 45 -2.91 6.93 3.75
C VAL A 45 -4.15 6.41 3.02
N VAL A 46 -4.99 7.30 2.48
CA VAL A 46 -6.19 6.90 1.72
C VAL A 46 -5.82 6.12 0.46
N VAL A 47 -4.85 6.62 -0.33
CA VAL A 47 -4.38 5.96 -1.56
C VAL A 47 -3.75 4.60 -1.24
N SER A 48 -2.95 4.53 -0.17
CA SER A 48 -2.34 3.28 0.30
C SER A 48 -3.42 2.26 0.70
N CYS A 49 -4.44 2.68 1.45
CA CYS A 49 -5.52 1.80 1.90
C CYS A 49 -6.34 1.22 0.74
N ILE A 50 -6.66 2.06 -0.26
CA ILE A 50 -7.35 1.62 -1.49
C ILE A 50 -6.47 0.64 -2.29
N SER A 51 -5.17 0.93 -2.40
CA SER A 51 -4.21 0.07 -3.12
C SER A 51 -4.06 -1.30 -2.47
N ILE A 52 -4.04 -1.34 -1.13
CA ILE A 52 -3.98 -2.60 -0.36
C ILE A 52 -5.26 -3.42 -0.60
N LEU A 53 -6.44 -2.79 -0.53
CA LEU A 53 -7.71 -3.48 -0.82
C LEU A 53 -7.77 -4.04 -2.24
N ALA A 54 -7.29 -3.28 -3.23
CA ALA A 54 -7.21 -3.73 -4.61
C ALA A 54 -6.25 -4.93 -4.77
N CYS A 55 -5.06 -4.87 -4.16
CA CYS A 55 -4.12 -5.99 -4.17
C CYS A 55 -4.65 -7.21 -3.41
N ASP A 56 -5.39 -7.01 -2.32
CA ASP A 56 -6.03 -8.09 -1.58
C ASP A 56 -7.03 -8.87 -2.45
N TYR A 57 -7.84 -8.13 -3.21
CA TYR A 57 -8.79 -8.71 -4.16
C TYR A 57 -8.08 -9.49 -5.27
N ILE A 58 -7.03 -8.91 -5.88
CA ILE A 58 -6.24 -9.57 -6.93
C ILE A 58 -5.61 -10.87 -6.41
N VAL A 59 -4.99 -10.83 -5.23
CA VAL A 59 -4.35 -12.01 -4.63
C VAL A 59 -5.39 -13.08 -4.29
N THR A 60 -6.57 -12.68 -3.82
CA THR A 60 -7.66 -13.63 -3.51
C THR A 60 -8.21 -14.28 -4.79
N GLN A 61 -8.44 -13.52 -5.85
CA GLN A 61 -8.88 -14.02 -7.17
C GLN A 61 -7.85 -14.92 -7.86
N LEU A 62 -6.56 -14.67 -7.65
CA LEU A 62 -5.50 -15.48 -8.26
C LEU A 62 -5.27 -16.81 -7.53
N LEU A 63 -5.73 -16.91 -6.28
CA LEU A 63 -5.46 -18.06 -5.41
C LEU A 63 -6.64 -18.95 -5.09
N LEU A 64 -7.85 -18.41 -5.19
CA LEU A 64 -9.12 -19.09 -4.97
C LEU A 64 -9.78 -19.34 -6.32
#